data_AF-A0A6G2DF68-F1
#
_entry.id   AF-A0A6G2DF68-F1
#
_cell.length_a   1.000
_cell.length_b   1.000
_cell.length_c   1.000
_cell.angle_alpha   90.00
_cell.angle_beta   90.00
_cell.angle_gamma   90.00
#
_symmetry.space_group_name_H-M   'P 1'
#
loop_
_entity.id
_entity.type
_entity.pdbx_description
1 polymer ?
#
loop_
_entity_poly.entity_id
_entity_poly.type
_entity_poly.pdbx_seq_one_letter_code
_entity_poly.pdbx_strand_id
1 'polypeptide(L)'
;IEAIDQYEEVHNRLDFLNSQRDDILSAKNLLLETITEMNDEVKERFKSTFEAIRESFKVTFKQMFGGGQADLILTEGDLLTAGVEISVQPPGKKIQSLNLMSGG
;
A
#
# COMPACT_ATOMS: atom_id res chain seq x y z
N ILE A 1 15.92 -57.74 12.01
CA ILE A 1 16.62 -57.03 10.93
C ILE A 1 15.59 -56.16 10.20
N GLU A 2 14.52 -56.76 9.67
CA GLU A 2 13.35 -56.05 9.07
C GLU A 2 12.80 -54.85 9.86
N ALA A 3 12.64 -54.95 11.19
CA ALA A 3 12.08 -53.85 11.99
C ALA A 3 13.01 -52.63 12.12
N ILE A 4 14.33 -52.82 11.99
CA ILE A 4 15.32 -51.72 12.01
C ILE A 4 15.35 -51.05 10.64
N ASP A 5 15.35 -51.84 9.56
CA ASP A 5 15.34 -51.32 8.19
C ASP A 5 14.07 -50.50 7.90
N GLN A 6 12.89 -51.00 8.34
CA GLN A 6 11.63 -50.25 8.24
C GLN A 6 11.63 -48.95 9.06
N TYR A 7 12.25 -48.97 10.24
CA TYR A 7 12.40 -47.77 11.06
C TYR A 7 13.28 -46.73 10.35
N GLU A 8 14.43 -47.14 9.81
CA GLU A 8 15.33 -46.25 9.08
C GLU A 8 14.65 -45.64 7.83
N GLU A 9 13.89 -46.44 7.08
CA GLU A 9 13.14 -45.94 5.92
C GLU A 9 12.13 -44.86 6.31
N VAL A 10 11.31 -45.12 7.34
CA VAL A 10 10.30 -44.16 7.82
C VAL A 10 10.96 -42.93 8.41
N HIS A 11 12.06 -43.08 9.14
CA HIS A 11 12.81 -41.96 9.72
C HIS A 11 13.41 -41.06 8.63
N ASN A 12 14.07 -41.65 7.63
CA ASN A 12 14.61 -40.91 6.48
C ASN A 12 13.49 -40.16 5.72
N ARG A 13 12.33 -40.80 5.55
CA ARG A 13 11.18 -40.16 4.92
C ARG A 13 10.64 -39.01 5.75
N LEU A 14 10.56 -39.17 7.07
CA LEU A 14 10.13 -38.12 7.99
C LEU A 14 11.06 -36.91 7.93
N ASP A 15 12.37 -37.14 7.98
CA ASP A 15 13.37 -36.07 7.95
C ASP A 15 13.33 -35.31 6.63
N PHE A 16 13.21 -36.03 5.51
CA PHE A 16 13.03 -35.43 4.19
C PHE A 16 11.75 -34.58 4.09
N LEU A 17 10.62 -35.08 4.61
CA LEU A 17 9.37 -34.32 4.58
C LEU A 17 9.42 -33.09 5.50
N ASN A 18 10.08 -33.20 6.65
CA ASN A 18 10.30 -32.06 7.55
C ASN A 18 11.17 -31.00 6.88
N SER A 19 12.27 -31.37 6.22
CA SER A 19 13.12 -30.40 5.52
C SER A 19 12.35 -29.69 4.41
N GLN A 20 11.56 -30.43 3.60
CA GLN A 20 10.73 -29.81 2.56
C GLN A 20 9.67 -28.87 3.13
N ARG A 21 9.05 -29.23 4.27
CA ARG A 21 8.10 -28.35 4.95
C ARG A 21 8.78 -27.06 5.41
N ASP A 22 9.95 -27.17 6.00
CA ASP A 22 10.67 -26.02 6.56
C ASP A 22 11.17 -25.09 5.44
N ASP A 23 11.56 -25.64 4.28
CA ASP A 23 11.87 -24.87 3.08
C ASP A 23 10.65 -24.09 2.55
N ILE A 24 9.48 -24.73 2.47
CA ILE A 24 8.23 -24.07 2.05
C ILE A 24 7.85 -22.96 3.03
N LEU A 25 7.96 -23.20 4.34
CA LEU A 25 7.66 -22.20 5.36
C LEU A 25 8.62 -21.01 5.26
N SER A 26 9.90 -21.26 5.02
CA SER A 26 10.92 -20.22 4.85
C SER A 26 10.65 -19.39 3.59
N ALA A 27 10.35 -20.04 2.46
CA ALA A 27 10.00 -19.36 1.21
C ALA A 27 8.73 -18.51 1.36
N LYS A 28 7.71 -19.02 2.06
CA LYS A 28 6.49 -18.27 2.37
C LYS A 28 6.82 -17.01 3.18
N ASN A 29 7.64 -17.13 4.22
CA ASN A 29 7.98 -16.00 5.08
C ASN A 29 8.74 -14.93 4.31
N LEU A 30 9.71 -15.34 3.48
CA LEU A 30 10.45 -14.43 2.61
C LEU A 30 9.51 -13.67 1.65
N LEU A 31 8.56 -14.36 1.02
CA LEU A 31 7.58 -13.72 0.14
C LEU A 31 6.72 -12.69 0.88
N LEU A 32 6.28 -13.00 2.11
CA LEU A 32 5.50 -12.07 2.91
C LEU A 32 6.33 -10.83 3.29
N GLU A 33 7.59 -11.01 3.67
CA GLU A 33 8.51 -9.91 3.96
C GLU A 33 8.72 -9.01 2.74
N THR A 34 8.99 -9.59 1.56
CA THR A 34 9.13 -8.83 0.31
C THR A 34 7.86 -8.05 -0.05
N ILE A 35 6.68 -8.62 0.18
CA ILE A 35 5.40 -7.91 -0.04
C ILE A 35 5.29 -6.71 0.90
N THR A 36 5.68 -6.86 2.17
CA THR A 36 5.65 -5.76 3.13
C THR A 36 6.60 -4.63 2.72
N GLU A 37 7.85 -4.95 2.36
CA GLU A 37 8.82 -3.96 1.90
C GLU A 37 8.32 -3.21 0.65
N MET A 38 7.75 -3.93 -0.32
CA MET A 38 7.19 -3.33 -1.51
C MET A 38 6.01 -2.40 -1.19
N ASN A 39 5.12 -2.80 -0.29
CA ASN A 39 4.00 -1.96 0.13
C ASN A 39 4.48 -0.66 0.78
N ASP A 40 5.51 -0.73 1.63
CA ASP A 40 6.07 0.46 2.28
C ASP A 40 6.72 1.41 1.27
N GLU A 41 7.46 0.87 0.30
CA GLU A 41 8.04 1.68 -0.78
C GLU A 41 6.96 2.36 -1.64
N VAL A 42 5.88 1.64 -1.96
CA VAL A 42 4.76 2.22 -2.73
C VAL A 42 4.08 3.34 -1.94
N LYS A 43 3.88 3.18 -0.62
CA LYS A 43 3.29 4.21 0.24
C LYS A 43 4.15 5.47 0.28
N GLU A 44 5.46 5.33 0.40
CA GLU A 44 6.38 6.46 0.41
C GLU A 44 6.37 7.22 -0.92
N ARG A 45 6.49 6.49 -2.03
CA ARG A 45 6.45 7.08 -3.38
C ARG A 45 5.13 7.79 -3.65
N PHE A 46 4.00 7.14 -3.33
CA PHE A 46 2.67 7.73 -3.46
C PHE A 46 2.56 9.03 -2.67
N LYS A 47 2.95 9.04 -1.40
CA LYS A 47 2.90 10.22 -0.55
C LYS A 47 3.70 11.38 -1.14
N SER A 48 4.95 11.12 -1.54
CA SER A 48 5.82 12.13 -2.16
C SER A 48 5.19 12.71 -3.43
N THR A 49 4.66 11.87 -4.31
CA THR A 49 4.01 12.32 -5.54
C THR A 49 2.72 13.08 -5.27
N PHE A 50 1.90 12.61 -4.32
CA PHE A 50 0.66 13.26 -3.94
C PHE A 50 0.91 14.66 -3.36
N GLU A 51 1.90 14.83 -2.48
CA GLU A 51 2.28 16.13 -1.92
C GLU A 51 2.74 17.10 -3.02
N ALA A 52 3.55 16.64 -3.98
CA ALA A 52 3.97 17.44 -5.12
C ALA A 52 2.79 17.91 -6.00
N ILE A 53 1.83 17.02 -6.25
CA ILE A 53 0.60 17.34 -6.99
C ILE A 53 -0.26 18.33 -6.21
N ARG A 54 -0.44 18.11 -4.90
CA ARG A 54 -1.22 18.97 -4.00
C ARG A 54 -0.70 20.41 -3.99
N GLU A 55 0.62 20.60 -3.89
CA GLU A 55 1.22 21.94 -3.94
C GLU A 55 1.08 22.59 -5.32
N SER A 56 1.29 21.83 -6.39
CA SER A 56 1.08 22.34 -7.76
C SER A 56 -0.36 22.75 -8.01
N PHE A 57 -1.32 21.98 -7.48
CA PHE A 57 -2.75 22.26 -7.56
C PHE A 57 -3.12 23.56 -6.83
N LYS A 58 -2.63 23.77 -5.60
CA LYS A 58 -2.83 25.03 -4.83
C LYS A 58 -2.40 26.25 -5.62
N VAL A 59 -1.19 26.22 -6.20
CA VAL A 59 -0.62 27.33 -6.97
C VAL A 59 -1.46 27.59 -8.23
N THR A 60 -1.78 26.54 -8.98
CA THR A 60 -2.54 26.64 -10.23
C THR A 60 -3.96 27.17 -9.98
N PHE A 61 -4.64 26.68 -8.94
CA PHE A 61 -5.97 27.14 -8.57
C PHE A 61 -5.97 28.64 -8.24
N LYS A 62 -5.04 29.09 -7.39
CA LYS A 62 -4.96 30.51 -7.01
C LYS A 62 -4.72 31.42 -8.23
N GLN A 63 -3.90 30.99 -9.19
CA GLN A 63 -3.66 31.71 -10.43
C GLN A 63 -4.90 31.77 -11.33
N MET A 64 -5.64 30.66 -11.47
CA MET A 64 -6.85 30.59 -12.30
C MET A 64 -8.01 31.42 -11.74
N PHE A 65 -8.20 31.44 -10.42
CA PHE A 65 -9.36 32.09 -9.79
C PHE A 65 -9.05 33.50 -9.23
N GLY A 66 -7.83 34.02 -9.44
CA GLY A 66 -7.44 35.36 -8.98
C GLY A 66 -7.45 35.54 -7.46
N GLY A 67 -7.38 34.45 -6.71
CA GLY A 67 -7.55 34.42 -5.26
C GLY A 67 -8.20 33.13 -4.76
N GLY A 68 -8.55 33.08 -3.48
CA GLY A 68 -9.09 31.87 -2.85
C GLY A 68 -8.02 30.85 -2.46
N GLN A 69 -8.46 29.71 -1.94
CA GLN A 69 -7.64 28.57 -1.54
C GLN A 69 -8.26 27.29 -2.06
N ALA A 70 -7.45 26.30 -2.39
CA ALA A 70 -7.92 24.96 -2.70
C ALA A 70 -6.90 23.95 -2.20
N ASP A 71 -7.34 22.73 -1.91
CA ASP A 71 -6.49 21.70 -1.39
C ASP A 71 -6.93 20.30 -1.82
N LEU A 72 -5.98 19.37 -1.89
CA LEU A 72 -6.23 17.95 -2.09
C LEU A 72 -6.09 17.23 -0.75
N ILE A 73 -7.09 16.44 -0.39
CA ILE A 73 -7.18 15.71 0.87
C ILE A 73 -7.37 14.23 0.54
N LEU A 74 -6.60 13.36 1.22
CA LEU A 74 -6.81 11.92 1.14
C LEU A 74 -7.94 11.53 2.08
N THR A 75 -8.84 10.66 1.62
CA THR A 75 -9.87 10.08 2.49
C THR A 75 -9.24 9.20 3.55
N GLU A 76 -9.96 8.93 4.63
CA GLU A 76 -9.49 8.00 5.67
C GLU A 76 -9.26 6.59 5.10
N GLY A 77 -8.26 5.86 5.61
CA GLY A 77 -7.93 4.49 5.22
C GLY A 77 -6.45 4.25 4.97
N ASP A 78 -6.12 3.10 4.37
CA ASP A 78 -4.75 2.84 3.89
C ASP A 78 -4.44 3.77 2.71
N LEU A 79 -3.23 4.33 2.68
CA LEU A 79 -2.71 5.15 1.58
C LEU A 79 -2.84 4.44 0.22
N LEU A 80 -2.74 3.11 0.20
CA LEU A 80 -2.89 2.31 -1.02
C LEU A 80 -4.33 2.25 -1.55
N THR A 81 -5.32 2.54 -0.70
CA THR A 81 -6.75 2.44 -1.02
C THR A 81 -7.52 3.76 -0.84
N ALA A 82 -6.84 4.81 -0.36
CA ALA A 82 -7.46 6.09 -0.08
C ALA A 82 -7.92 6.78 -1.37
N GLY A 83 -9.11 7.38 -1.33
CA GLY A 83 -9.59 8.28 -2.36
C GLY A 83 -9.00 9.68 -2.22
N VAL A 84 -9.24 10.53 -3.21
CA VAL A 84 -8.84 11.95 -3.21
C VAL A 84 -10.08 12.83 -3.22
N GLU A 85 -10.17 13.75 -2.26
CA GLU A 85 -11.17 14.80 -2.17
C GLU A 85 -10.54 16.17 -2.45
N ILE A 86 -11.31 17.07 -3.04
CA ILE A 86 -10.89 18.46 -3.26
C ILE A 86 -11.65 19.37 -2.32
N SER A 87 -10.94 20.14 -1.51
CA SER A 87 -11.51 21.22 -0.72
C SER A 87 -11.24 22.55 -1.41
N VAL A 88 -12.28 23.36 -1.69
CA VAL A 88 -12.12 24.65 -2.35
C VAL A 88 -12.76 25.78 -1.55
N GLN A 89 -12.11 26.93 -1.55
CA GLN A 89 -12.58 28.18 -0.98
C GLN A 89 -12.37 29.32 -2.00
N PRO A 90 -13.38 29.63 -2.83
CA PRO A 90 -13.31 30.76 -3.76
C PRO A 90 -13.20 32.11 -3.03
N PRO A 91 -12.64 33.15 -3.66
CA PRO A 91 -12.56 34.48 -3.06
C PRO A 91 -13.95 35.00 -2.67
N GLY A 92 -14.15 35.28 -1.37
CA GLY A 92 -15.41 35.80 -0.84
C GLY A 92 -16.51 34.76 -0.55
N LYS A 93 -16.25 33.45 -0.67
CA LYS A 93 -17.22 32.37 -0.36
C LYS A 93 -16.70 31.41 0.73
N LYS A 94 -17.64 30.69 1.36
CA LYS A 94 -17.33 29.63 2.35
C LYS A 94 -16.70 28.40 1.67
N ILE A 95 -15.97 27.60 2.44
CA ILE A 95 -15.34 26.34 2.02
C ILE A 95 -16.40 25.35 1.51
N GLN A 96 -16.11 24.68 0.40
CA GLN A 96 -16.94 23.61 -0.18
C GLN A 96 -16.04 22.40 -0.49
N SER A 97 -16.48 21.19 -0.12
CA SER A 97 -15.82 19.94 -0.50
C SER A 97 -16.44 19.40 -1.79
N LEU A 98 -15.61 19.04 -2.75
CA LEU A 98 -15.96 18.39 -4.00
C LEU A 98 -15.38 16.97 -3.95
N ASN A 99 -16.25 15.96 -3.84
CA ASN A 99 -15.85 14.57 -3.98
C ASN A 99 -15.63 14.29 -5.46
N LEU A 100 -14.38 13.98 -5.83
CA LEU A 100 -14.02 13.81 -7.24
C LEU A 100 -13.79 12.36 -7.65
N MET A 101 -13.99 11.38 -6.76
CA MET A 101 -13.98 9.96 -7.13
C MET A 101 -15.08 9.14 -6.43
N SER A 102 -16.25 9.06 -7.08
CA SER A 102 -17.09 7.86 -7.03
C SER A 102 -17.61 7.60 -8.46
N GLY A 103 -16.86 6.84 -9.25
CA GLY A 103 -17.26 6.51 -10.62
C GLY A 103 -16.08 6.10 -11.50
N GLY A 104 -15.83 4.78 -11.54
CA GLY A 104 -14.79 4.14 -12.35
C GLY A 104 -14.25 2.90 -11.66
#